data_AF-A0A967JG96-F1
#
_entry.id   AF-A0A967JG96-F1
#
_cell.length_a   1.000
_cell.length_b   1.000
_cell.length_c   1.000
_cell.angle_alpha   90.00
_cell.angle_beta   90.00
_cell.angle_gamma   90.00
#
_symmetry.space_group_name_H-M   'P 1'
#
loop_
_entity.id
_entity.type
_entity.pdbx_description
1 polymer ?
#
loop_
_entity_poly.entity_id
_entity_poly.type
_entity_poly.pdbx_seq_one_letter_code
_entity_poly.pdbx_strand_id
1 'polypeptide(L)'
;MEPSDEATDAALKLARDQGDAMERALKHMTEEEATDGGEQHAGDYRVGYAVEKAEGLYHMRDGHLRWEEPTDENVHVEVSVRDAADGRFIPGLTVHATLIDPDGQEVGTHTQPFLWHPWLYHYGRNWRVPGDGAYTLRVRVDAPTFHRHDRINGDRYADPVEVEFRGVRIVTGQKKG
;
A
#
# COMPACT_ATOMS: atom_id res chain seq x y z
N MET A 1 0.45 14.60 15.67
CA MET A 1 0.63 13.73 16.85
C MET A 1 0.81 14.62 18.05
N GLU A 2 0.07 14.34 19.10
CA GLU A 2 0.15 15.05 20.38
C GLU A 2 1.33 14.52 21.21
N PRO A 3 1.78 15.24 22.25
CA PRO A 3 2.74 14.70 23.21
C PRO A 3 2.24 13.36 23.77
N SER A 4 3.07 12.33 23.67
CA SER A 4 2.73 10.97 24.11
C SER A 4 2.87 10.84 25.62
N ASP A 5 1.99 10.02 26.24
CA ASP A 5 2.17 9.60 27.63
C ASP A 5 2.96 8.29 27.78
N GLU A 6 3.34 7.66 26.66
CA GLU A 6 4.15 6.44 26.60
C GLU A 6 5.58 6.71 26.10
N ALA A 7 5.74 7.62 25.12
CA ALA A 7 7.00 7.86 24.43
C ALA A 7 7.60 9.23 24.75
N THR A 8 8.91 9.27 24.98
CA THR A 8 9.66 10.52 25.10
C THR A 8 9.83 11.22 23.75
N ASP A 9 10.13 12.52 23.75
CA ASP A 9 10.42 13.27 22.52
C ASP A 9 11.56 12.64 21.68
N ALA A 10 12.57 12.07 22.34
CA ALA A 10 13.66 11.35 21.67
C ALA A 10 13.16 10.09 20.96
N ALA A 11 12.27 9.31 21.61
CA ALA A 11 11.64 8.14 20.99
C ALA A 11 10.73 8.53 19.82
N LEU A 12 9.96 9.60 19.96
CA LEU A 12 9.13 10.15 18.87
C LEU A 12 9.99 10.66 17.70
N LYS A 13 11.17 11.21 17.97
CA LYS A 13 12.12 11.57 16.91
C LYS A 13 12.61 10.32 16.16
N LEU A 14 12.96 9.24 16.87
CA LEU A 14 13.36 7.99 16.21
C LEU A 14 12.25 7.43 15.32
N ALA A 15 10.99 7.53 15.76
CA ALA A 15 9.84 7.12 14.94
C ALA A 15 9.73 7.93 13.64
N ARG A 16 9.91 9.25 13.70
CA ARG A 16 9.95 10.12 12.50
C ARG A 16 11.13 9.79 11.59
N ASP A 17 12.32 9.59 12.16
CA ASP A 17 13.51 9.24 11.38
C ASP A 17 13.30 7.91 10.60
N GLN A 18 12.57 6.95 11.19
CA GLN A 18 12.15 5.72 10.49
C GLN A 18 11.17 6.01 9.36
N GLY A 19 10.15 6.84 9.59
CA GLY A 19 9.19 7.22 8.56
C GLY A 19 9.81 8.01 7.42
N ASP A 20 10.77 8.89 7.70
CA ASP A 20 11.55 9.62 6.68
C ASP A 20 12.37 8.66 5.81
N ALA A 21 12.93 7.60 6.42
CA ALA A 21 13.63 6.56 5.66
C ALA A 21 12.68 5.77 4.75
N MET A 22 11.51 5.41 5.27
CA MET A 22 10.44 4.79 4.48
C MET A 22 9.97 5.70 3.33
N GLU A 23 9.81 7.00 3.57
CA GLU A 23 9.39 7.95 2.54
C GLU A 23 10.38 8.04 1.39
N ARG A 24 11.69 8.07 1.69
CA ARG A 24 12.73 8.09 0.64
C ARG A 24 12.67 6.84 -0.23
N ALA A 25 12.50 5.67 0.38
CA ALA A 25 12.38 4.42 -0.36
C ALA A 25 11.07 4.38 -1.18
N LEU A 26 9.94 4.82 -0.61
CA LEU A 26 8.67 4.87 -1.33
C LEU A 26 8.74 5.81 -2.54
N LYS A 27 9.36 6.99 -2.41
CA LYS A 27 9.56 7.92 -3.54
C LYS A 27 10.35 7.28 -4.66
N HIS A 28 11.45 6.60 -4.34
CA HIS A 28 12.24 5.88 -5.35
C HIS A 28 11.39 4.83 -6.07
N MET A 29 10.60 4.04 -5.34
CA MET A 29 9.66 3.08 -5.94
C MET A 29 8.66 3.75 -6.88
N THR A 30 7.98 4.80 -6.42
CA THR A 30 6.91 5.44 -7.19
C THR A 30 7.39 6.31 -8.36
N GLU A 31 8.61 6.85 -8.28
CA GLU A 31 9.14 7.81 -9.27
C GLU A 31 10.11 7.16 -10.27
N GLU A 32 10.81 6.09 -9.89
CA GLU A 32 11.89 5.49 -10.70
C GLU A 32 11.61 4.05 -11.15
N GLU A 33 10.93 3.23 -10.34
CA GLU A 33 10.69 1.81 -10.64
C GLU A 33 9.28 1.57 -11.22
N ALA A 34 8.27 2.18 -10.60
CA ALA A 34 6.88 1.96 -10.96
C ALA A 34 6.50 2.57 -12.31
N THR A 35 5.49 1.99 -12.95
CA THR A 35 4.90 2.59 -14.16
C THR A 35 4.19 3.90 -13.83
N ASP A 36 3.51 3.94 -12.70
CA ASP A 36 2.86 5.13 -12.15
C ASP A 36 2.72 4.96 -10.64
N GLY A 37 2.71 6.07 -9.91
CA GLY A 37 2.58 6.07 -8.47
C GLY A 37 2.08 7.42 -7.95
N GLY A 38 1.63 7.43 -6.71
CA GLY A 38 1.13 8.65 -6.09
C GLY A 38 0.74 8.44 -4.64
N GLU A 39 0.46 9.54 -3.94
CA GLU A 39 0.11 9.51 -2.52
C GLU A 39 -0.96 10.55 -2.18
N GLN A 40 -1.83 10.20 -1.23
CA GLN A 40 -2.83 11.09 -0.66
C GLN A 40 -2.91 10.93 0.87
N HIS A 41 -3.32 12.01 1.54
CA HIS A 41 -3.67 11.99 2.96
C HIS A 41 -5.12 11.57 3.15
N ALA A 42 -5.39 10.77 4.19
CA ALA A 42 -6.73 10.38 4.60
C ALA A 42 -6.79 10.26 6.12
N GLY A 43 -7.22 11.32 6.80
CA GLY A 43 -7.23 11.37 8.27
C GLY A 43 -5.84 11.12 8.86
N ASP A 44 -5.73 10.10 9.71
CA ASP A 44 -4.48 9.69 10.35
C ASP A 44 -3.52 8.92 9.41
N TYR A 45 -3.91 8.68 8.16
CA TYR A 45 -3.16 7.88 7.20
C TYR A 45 -2.57 8.73 6.08
N ARG A 46 -1.41 8.32 5.60
CA ARG A 46 -0.93 8.58 4.23
C ARG A 46 -1.06 7.29 3.45
N VAL A 47 -1.76 7.34 2.32
CA VAL A 47 -1.99 6.20 1.44
C VAL A 47 -1.25 6.48 0.15
N GLY A 48 -0.23 5.67 -0.14
CA GLY A 48 0.50 5.66 -1.40
C GLY A 48 0.10 4.46 -2.25
N TYR A 49 0.26 4.58 -3.56
CA TYR A 49 0.14 3.46 -4.48
C TYR A 49 1.31 3.43 -5.47
N ALA A 50 1.58 2.25 -6.00
CA ALA A 50 2.40 2.03 -7.18
C ALA A 50 1.73 0.97 -8.06
N VAL A 51 1.88 1.09 -9.38
CA VAL A 51 1.44 0.08 -10.34
C VAL A 51 2.60 -0.32 -11.24
N GLU A 52 2.77 -1.63 -11.40
CA GLU A 52 3.85 -2.24 -12.19
C GLU A 52 3.30 -3.38 -13.05
N LYS A 53 4.16 -3.96 -13.90
CA LYS A 53 3.80 -5.21 -14.59
C LYS A 53 3.68 -6.33 -13.56
N ALA A 54 2.84 -7.33 -13.81
CA ALA A 54 2.68 -8.45 -12.88
C ALA A 54 4.02 -9.18 -12.63
N GLU A 55 4.22 -9.69 -11.43
CA GLU A 55 5.52 -10.16 -10.95
C GLU A 55 5.44 -11.53 -10.28
N GLY A 56 6.52 -12.31 -10.35
CA GLY A 56 6.62 -13.54 -9.59
C GLY A 56 6.72 -13.26 -8.09
N LEU A 57 6.07 -14.07 -7.28
CA LEU A 57 6.03 -13.91 -5.83
C LEU A 57 6.20 -15.25 -5.12
N TYR A 58 6.71 -15.21 -3.88
CA TYR A 58 6.67 -16.38 -3.02
C TYR A 58 5.29 -16.54 -2.38
N HIS A 59 4.72 -17.74 -2.53
CA HIS A 59 3.47 -18.13 -1.92
C HIS A 59 3.67 -19.29 -0.94
N MET A 60 2.96 -19.25 0.18
CA MET A 60 2.88 -20.39 1.09
C MET A 60 1.94 -21.45 0.50
N ARG A 61 2.47 -22.63 0.19
CA ARG A 61 1.74 -23.81 -0.32
C ARG A 61 2.15 -25.04 0.46
N ASP A 62 1.16 -25.73 1.03
CA ASP A 62 1.37 -26.98 1.77
C ASP A 62 2.46 -26.86 2.86
N GLY A 63 2.58 -25.70 3.50
CA GLY A 63 3.60 -25.44 4.54
C GLY A 63 4.99 -25.06 4.03
N HIS A 64 5.16 -24.82 2.73
CA HIS A 64 6.43 -24.40 2.13
C HIS A 64 6.26 -23.15 1.26
N LEU A 65 7.30 -22.30 1.22
CA LEU A 65 7.35 -21.19 0.27
C LEU A 65 7.68 -21.72 -1.13
N ARG A 66 6.88 -21.36 -2.13
CA ARG A 66 7.09 -21.66 -3.54
C ARG A 66 7.04 -20.38 -4.36
N TRP A 67 8.00 -20.21 -5.27
CA TRP A 67 7.95 -19.13 -6.25
C TRP A 67 6.89 -19.45 -7.29
N GLU A 68 5.99 -18.51 -7.55
CA GLU A 68 4.96 -18.63 -8.58
C GLU A 68 5.03 -17.40 -9.48
N GLU A 69 5.13 -17.63 -10.78
CA GLU A 69 5.02 -16.58 -11.79
C GLU A 69 3.54 -16.21 -12.01
N PRO A 70 3.24 -14.96 -12.40
CA PRO A 70 1.90 -14.58 -12.83
C PRO A 70 1.46 -15.44 -14.02
N THR A 71 0.19 -15.81 -14.06
CA THR A 71 -0.36 -16.67 -15.12
C THR A 71 -1.10 -15.83 -16.14
N ASP A 72 -2.33 -15.42 -15.83
CA ASP A 72 -3.14 -14.52 -16.64
C ASP A 72 -3.12 -13.08 -16.12
N GLU A 73 -2.53 -12.85 -14.95
CA GLU A 73 -2.33 -11.52 -14.40
C GLU A 73 -1.33 -10.70 -15.21
N ASN A 74 -1.61 -9.41 -15.36
CA ASN A 74 -0.89 -8.51 -16.24
C ASN A 74 -0.61 -7.13 -15.62
N VAL A 75 -0.89 -6.93 -14.34
CA VAL A 75 -0.46 -5.75 -13.56
C VAL A 75 -0.24 -6.17 -12.11
N HIS A 76 0.76 -5.60 -11.45
CA HIS A 76 0.93 -5.64 -10.00
C HIS A 76 0.44 -4.33 -9.42
N VAL A 77 -0.49 -4.38 -8.46
CA VAL A 77 -1.02 -3.19 -7.79
C VAL A 77 -0.56 -3.21 -6.36
N GLU A 78 0.12 -2.15 -5.95
CA GLU A 78 0.67 -1.99 -4.61
C GLU A 78 0.06 -0.78 -3.91
N VAL A 79 -0.08 -0.90 -2.60
CA VAL A 79 -0.58 0.12 -1.69
C VAL A 79 0.33 0.18 -0.47
N SER A 80 0.85 1.37 -0.16
CA SER A 80 1.53 1.66 1.10
C SER A 80 0.61 2.45 2.01
N VAL A 81 0.42 2.01 3.26
CA VAL A 81 -0.36 2.74 4.25
C VAL A 81 0.53 3.10 5.41
N ARG A 82 0.67 4.40 5.65
CA ARG A 82 1.62 4.97 6.62
C ARG A 82 0.90 5.88 7.61
N ASP A 83 1.47 6.03 8.79
CA ASP A 83 1.03 7.03 9.77
C ASP A 83 1.28 8.44 9.21
N ALA A 84 0.24 9.29 9.18
CA ALA A 84 0.37 10.63 8.62
C ALA A 84 1.27 11.59 9.41
N ALA A 85 1.44 11.32 10.71
CA ALA A 85 2.18 12.15 11.64
C ALA A 85 3.67 11.77 11.77
N ASP A 86 4.02 10.49 11.63
CA ASP A 86 5.42 10.04 11.72
C ASP A 86 5.96 9.33 10.47
N GLY A 87 5.11 9.01 9.49
CA GLY A 87 5.50 8.47 8.19
C GLY A 87 5.83 6.98 8.18
N ARG A 88 5.74 6.28 9.33
CA ARG A 88 6.04 4.84 9.40
C ARG A 88 4.94 4.01 8.75
N PHE A 89 5.33 2.88 8.17
CA PHE A 89 4.41 1.87 7.66
C PHE A 89 3.56 1.26 8.79
N ILE A 90 2.27 1.06 8.54
CA ILE A 90 1.34 0.46 9.50
C ILE A 90 1.05 -1.00 9.07
N PRO A 91 1.58 -2.01 9.78
CA PRO A 91 1.30 -3.41 9.50
C PRO A 91 -0.06 -3.85 10.07
N GLY A 92 -0.54 -5.01 9.62
CA GLY A 92 -1.76 -5.65 10.16
C GLY A 92 -3.06 -4.96 9.77
N LEU A 93 -3.06 -4.14 8.71
CA LEU A 93 -4.25 -3.52 8.16
C LEU A 93 -4.99 -4.47 7.23
N THR A 94 -6.31 -4.24 7.10
CA THR A 94 -7.10 -4.80 6.00
C THR A 94 -7.28 -3.72 4.94
N VAL A 95 -6.58 -3.88 3.82
CA VAL A 95 -6.55 -2.91 2.71
C VAL A 95 -7.31 -3.50 1.53
N HIS A 96 -8.25 -2.76 0.97
CA HIS A 96 -8.96 -3.11 -0.25
C HIS A 96 -8.59 -2.12 -1.35
N ALA A 97 -8.34 -2.63 -2.55
CA ALA A 97 -8.19 -1.81 -3.74
C ALA A 97 -9.29 -2.18 -4.73
N THR A 98 -9.82 -1.18 -5.41
CA THR A 98 -10.80 -1.30 -6.48
C THR A 98 -10.24 -0.58 -7.70
N LEU A 99 -10.16 -1.28 -8.85
CA LEU A 99 -9.83 -0.67 -10.13
C LEU A 99 -11.10 -0.43 -10.94
N ILE A 100 -11.21 0.79 -11.46
CA ILE A 100 -12.30 1.23 -12.35
C ILE A 100 -11.65 1.62 -13.68
N ASP A 101 -12.15 1.06 -14.77
CA ASP A 101 -11.63 1.27 -16.12
C ASP A 101 -11.99 2.65 -16.70
N PRO A 102 -11.41 3.04 -17.86
CA PRO A 102 -11.69 4.33 -18.48
C PRO A 102 -13.17 4.55 -18.85
N ASP A 103 -13.94 3.47 -19.05
CA ASP A 103 -15.37 3.50 -19.35
C ASP A 103 -16.23 3.57 -18.06
N GLY A 104 -15.59 3.67 -16.90
CA GLY A 104 -16.23 3.77 -15.60
C GLY A 104 -16.75 2.43 -15.05
N GLN A 105 -16.37 1.30 -15.64
CA GLN A 105 -16.74 -0.03 -15.16
C GLN A 105 -15.74 -0.51 -14.11
N GLU A 106 -16.25 -1.10 -13.03
CA GLU A 106 -15.40 -1.74 -12.04
C GLU A 106 -14.77 -3.00 -12.65
N VAL A 107 -13.43 -3.02 -12.74
CA VAL A 107 -12.68 -4.22 -13.12
C VAL A 107 -12.74 -5.26 -12.01
N GLY A 108 -12.64 -4.78 -10.76
CA GLY A 108 -12.85 -5.59 -9.57
C GLY A 108 -12.39 -4.90 -8.29
N THR A 109 -12.81 -5.47 -7.16
CA THR A 109 -12.37 -5.10 -5.81
C THR A 109 -11.70 -6.28 -5.14
N HIS A 110 -10.50 -6.06 -4.59
CA HIS A 110 -9.71 -7.11 -3.95
C HIS A 110 -8.99 -6.60 -2.69
N THR A 111 -8.98 -7.44 -1.66
CA THR A 111 -8.08 -7.25 -0.52
C THR A 111 -6.62 -7.40 -0.97
N GLN A 112 -5.78 -6.46 -0.54
CA GLN A 112 -4.34 -6.43 -0.79
C GLN A 112 -3.64 -7.08 0.41
N PRO A 113 -3.02 -8.27 0.26
CA PRO A 113 -2.29 -8.91 1.34
C PRO A 113 -0.99 -8.15 1.66
N PHE A 114 -0.54 -8.25 2.91
CA PHE A 114 0.77 -7.75 3.31
C PHE A 114 1.89 -8.48 2.54
N LEU A 115 2.81 -7.71 1.98
CA LEU A 115 3.97 -8.18 1.25
C LEU A 115 5.26 -7.68 1.91
N TRP A 116 6.19 -8.63 2.07
CA TRP A 116 7.57 -8.33 2.38
C TRP A 116 8.31 -8.08 1.06
N HIS A 117 8.91 -6.90 0.92
CA HIS A 117 9.88 -6.60 -0.13
C HIS A 117 11.25 -6.30 0.51
N PRO A 118 12.39 -6.65 -0.11
CA PRO A 118 13.72 -6.49 0.50
C PRO A 118 14.05 -5.11 1.05
N TRP A 119 13.39 -4.06 0.56
CA TRP A 119 13.64 -2.68 0.95
C TRP A 119 12.38 -1.91 1.39
N LEU A 120 11.19 -2.49 1.27
CA LEU A 120 9.92 -1.82 1.54
C LEU A 120 8.85 -2.82 2.03
N TYR A 121 7.95 -2.37 2.89
CA TYR A 121 6.71 -3.09 3.15
C TYR A 121 5.56 -2.38 2.47
N HIS A 122 4.69 -3.17 1.83
CA HIS A 122 3.48 -2.69 1.19
C HIS A 122 2.40 -3.78 1.25
N TYR A 123 1.21 -3.44 0.80
CA TYR A 123 0.14 -4.38 0.54
C TYR A 123 -0.03 -4.47 -0.97
N GLY A 124 -0.13 -5.67 -1.55
CA GLY A 124 -0.21 -5.76 -2.99
C GLY A 124 -0.53 -7.15 -3.51
N ARG A 125 -0.92 -7.21 -4.78
CA ARG A 125 -1.08 -8.47 -5.51
C ARG A 125 -1.04 -8.23 -7.01
N ASN A 126 -0.88 -9.32 -7.76
CA ASN A 126 -1.14 -9.35 -9.19
C ASN A 126 -2.65 -9.31 -9.49
N TRP A 127 -3.00 -8.63 -10.57
CA TRP A 127 -4.35 -8.48 -11.12
C TRP A 127 -4.35 -8.77 -12.61
N ARG A 128 -5.53 -9.14 -13.12
CA ARG A 128 -5.83 -9.14 -14.55
C ARG A 128 -6.73 -7.95 -14.88
N VAL A 129 -6.26 -7.09 -15.78
CA VAL A 129 -7.04 -5.95 -16.30
C VAL A 129 -7.23 -6.07 -17.82
N PRO A 130 -8.23 -5.39 -18.42
CA PRO A 130 -8.52 -5.51 -19.86
C PRO A 130 -7.40 -5.07 -20.79
N GLY A 131 -6.55 -4.12 -20.37
CA GLY A 131 -5.45 -3.60 -21.18
C GLY A 131 -4.85 -2.32 -20.59
N ASP A 132 -3.95 -1.70 -21.36
CA ASP A 132 -3.31 -0.43 -20.98
C ASP A 132 -4.34 0.70 -20.91
N GLY A 133 -4.10 1.69 -20.05
CA GLY A 133 -4.98 2.85 -19.97
C GLY A 133 -4.86 3.66 -18.68
N ALA A 134 -5.73 4.66 -18.57
CA ALA A 134 -5.85 5.53 -17.40
C ALA A 134 -7.03 5.07 -16.54
N TYR A 135 -6.74 4.41 -15.43
CA TYR A 135 -7.72 3.84 -14.51
C TYR A 135 -8.01 4.81 -13.35
N THR A 136 -9.08 4.53 -12.60
CA THR A 136 -9.23 5.04 -11.24
C THR A 136 -8.94 3.92 -10.26
N LEU A 137 -8.02 4.16 -9.33
CA LEU A 137 -7.74 3.29 -8.20
C LEU A 137 -8.41 3.87 -6.96
N ARG A 138 -9.35 3.13 -6.38
CA ARG A 138 -9.93 3.45 -5.08
C ARG A 138 -9.32 2.52 -4.03
N VAL A 139 -8.81 3.09 -2.95
CA VAL A 139 -8.23 2.34 -1.84
C VAL A 139 -9.06 2.58 -0.60
N ARG A 140 -9.54 1.51 0.03
CA ARG A 140 -10.20 1.53 1.34
C ARG A 140 -9.34 0.82 2.37
N VAL A 141 -9.15 1.44 3.52
CA VAL A 141 -8.51 0.83 4.69
C VAL A 141 -9.57 0.69 5.77
N ASP A 142 -9.86 -0.55 6.17
CA ASP A 142 -10.81 -0.80 7.26
C ASP A 142 -10.18 -0.35 8.60
N ALA A 143 -11.00 0.02 9.58
CA ALA A 143 -10.52 0.39 10.91
C ALA A 143 -9.78 -0.80 11.58
N PRO A 144 -8.49 -0.65 11.96
CA PRO A 144 -7.72 -1.74 12.52
C PRO A 144 -8.15 -2.12 13.94
N THR A 145 -8.09 -3.41 14.22
CA THR A 145 -8.48 -4.01 15.51
C THR A 145 -7.28 -4.32 16.43
N PHE A 146 -6.04 -4.01 16.01
CA PHE A 146 -4.87 -4.22 16.85
C PHE A 146 -4.93 -3.35 18.11
N HIS A 147 -4.33 -3.86 19.20
CA HIS A 147 -4.23 -3.12 20.46
C HIS A 147 -3.22 -1.97 20.34
N ARG A 148 -3.42 -0.92 21.14
CA ARG A 148 -2.64 0.33 21.08
C ARG A 148 -2.20 0.70 22.49
N HIS A 149 -0.96 1.17 22.62
CA HIS A 149 -0.31 1.44 23.92
C HIS A 149 0.15 2.90 23.99
N ASP A 150 -0.82 3.81 24.01
CA ASP A 150 -0.68 5.26 24.25
C ASP A 150 -2.11 5.76 24.50
N ARG A 151 -2.37 6.43 25.63
CA ARG A 151 -3.75 6.85 25.98
C ARG A 151 -4.17 8.10 25.23
N ILE A 152 -3.20 8.91 24.80
CA ILE A 152 -3.44 10.20 24.12
C ILE A 152 -3.57 9.98 22.62
N ASN A 153 -2.64 9.24 22.01
CA ASN A 153 -2.59 9.04 20.56
C ASN A 153 -3.19 7.69 20.12
N GLY A 154 -3.61 6.84 21.05
CA GLY A 154 -4.12 5.49 20.75
C GLY A 154 -5.54 5.45 20.18
N ASP A 155 -6.28 6.55 20.17
CA ASP A 155 -7.60 6.65 19.54
C ASP A 155 -7.52 6.87 18.02
N ARG A 156 -6.36 7.25 17.49
CA ARG A 156 -6.08 7.37 16.06
C ARG A 156 -6.42 6.09 15.30
N TYR A 157 -6.74 6.24 14.01
CA TYR A 157 -7.15 5.11 13.16
C TYR A 157 -8.48 4.44 13.60
N ALA A 158 -9.32 5.13 14.38
CA ALA A 158 -10.60 4.56 14.84
C ALA A 158 -11.60 4.30 13.71
N ASP A 159 -11.54 5.08 12.64
CA ASP A 159 -12.47 5.02 11.53
C ASP A 159 -11.83 4.44 10.27
N PRO A 160 -12.61 3.73 9.43
CA PRO A 160 -12.16 3.36 8.10
C PRO A 160 -11.96 4.61 7.24
N VAL A 161 -11.01 4.53 6.29
CA VAL A 161 -10.76 5.60 5.33
C VAL A 161 -10.81 5.10 3.91
N GLU A 162 -11.13 5.99 2.97
CA GLU A 162 -11.15 5.72 1.54
C GLU A 162 -10.54 6.89 0.77
N VAL A 163 -9.73 6.59 -0.25
CA VAL A 163 -9.13 7.56 -1.17
C VAL A 163 -9.30 7.10 -2.61
N GLU A 164 -9.40 8.05 -3.54
CA GLU A 164 -9.43 7.77 -4.97
C GLU A 164 -8.26 8.46 -5.68
N PHE A 165 -7.48 7.68 -6.43
CA PHE A 165 -6.48 8.16 -7.37
C PHE A 165 -7.06 8.06 -8.78
N ARG A 166 -7.15 9.19 -9.48
CA ARG A 166 -7.69 9.26 -10.84
C ARG A 166 -6.57 9.34 -11.84
N GLY A 167 -6.77 8.73 -13.01
CA GLY A 167 -5.80 8.78 -14.10
C GLY A 167 -4.55 7.94 -13.85
N VAL A 168 -4.66 6.90 -13.02
CA VAL A 168 -3.57 5.95 -12.75
C VAL A 168 -3.20 5.25 -14.04
N ARG A 169 -1.98 5.46 -14.51
CA ARG A 169 -1.52 4.89 -15.79
C ARG A 169 -1.06 3.46 -15.59
N ILE A 170 -1.82 2.52 -16.17
CA ILE A 170 -1.47 1.10 -16.19
C ILE A 170 -0.90 0.75 -17.56
N VAL A 171 0.25 0.09 -17.56
CA VAL A 171 0.83 -0.61 -18.71
C VAL A 171 0.89 -2.09 -18.39
N THR A 172 0.14 -2.88 -19.15
CA THR A 172 -0.02 -4.31 -18.90
C THR A 172 1.21 -5.12 -19.33
N GLY A 173 1.42 -6.23 -18.64
CA GLY A 173 2.47 -7.20 -18.94
C GLY A 173 2.90 -7.98 -17.71
N GLN A 174 3.90 -8.82 -17.88
CA GLN A 174 4.56 -9.57 -16.82
C GLN A 174 6.05 -9.23 -16.85
N LYS A 175 6.66 -9.02 -15.67
CA LYS A 175 8.12 -8.95 -15.55
C LYS A 175 8.67 -10.33 -15.91
N LYS A 176 9.77 -10.36 -16.67
CA LYS A 176 10.49 -11.62 -16.93
C LYS A 176 11.45 -11.82 -15.77
N GLY A 177 11.29 -12.92 -15.03
CA GLY A 177 12.28 -13.40 -14.06
C GLY A 177 13.61 -13.80 -14.70
#